data_AF-A0A352X3W7-F1
#
_entry.id   AF-A0A352X3W7-F1
#
_cell.length_a   1.000
_cell.length_b   1.000
_cell.length_c   1.000
_cell.angle_alpha   90.00
_cell.angle_beta   90.00
_cell.angle_gamma   90.00
#
_symmetry.space_group_name_H-M   'P 1'
#
loop_
_entity.id
_entity.type
_entity.pdbx_description
1 polymer ?
#
loop_
_entity_poly.entity_id
_entity_poly.type
_entity_poly.pdbx_seq_one_letter_code
_entity_poly.pdbx_strand_id
1 'polypeptide(L)'
;MRFAAMKASLERDFTVSVRHQIWEELSEKYEYYRGIYSVNLNFLVTVMFVPGFEINEEQWPPVLPENIDDVSSENEARLFTTALSDYTVTPQTRWAGKAEKIPLPSGKEDGENSDINLQTGVVFYVSDREFDVFSQELSALAQQTSGAHDSVKISEIKELEVSKFLLAKIVESPHFSTRDLKILTREDKYSHIPLVGETKLQPERVA
;
A
#
# COMPACT_ATOMS: atom_id res chain seq x y z
N MET A 1 1.25 -7.88 36.88
CA MET A 1 0.67 -7.13 35.74
C MET A 1 0.35 -8.12 34.64
N ARG A 2 -0.92 -8.26 34.26
CA ARG A 2 -1.34 -9.11 33.13
C ARG A 2 -1.46 -8.21 31.90
N PHE A 3 -0.70 -8.49 30.85
CA PHE A 3 -0.92 -7.88 29.55
C PHE A 3 -2.23 -8.43 29.01
N ALA A 4 -3.24 -7.58 28.85
CA ALA A 4 -4.40 -7.91 28.05
C ALA A 4 -3.90 -8.00 26.59
N ALA A 5 -3.93 -9.20 26.02
CA ALA A 5 -3.81 -9.37 24.59
C ALA A 5 -5.00 -8.62 23.97
N MET A 6 -4.74 -7.45 23.39
CA MET A 6 -5.69 -6.78 22.52
C MET A 6 -5.96 -7.76 21.37
N LYS A 7 -7.13 -8.40 21.39
CA LYS A 7 -7.72 -8.94 20.17
C LYS A 7 -7.83 -7.77 19.21
N ALA A 8 -7.03 -7.73 18.16
CA ALA A 8 -7.35 -6.93 16.99
C ALA A 8 -8.83 -7.22 16.69
N SER A 9 -9.70 -6.22 16.88
CA SER A 9 -11.13 -6.47 16.80
C SER A 9 -11.45 -6.90 15.37
N LEU A 10 -12.18 -8.01 15.24
CA LEU A 10 -12.69 -8.56 13.97
C LEU A 10 -13.64 -7.59 13.22
N GLU A 11 -13.81 -6.35 13.68
CA GLU A 11 -14.58 -5.29 13.03
C GLU A 11 -13.89 -4.75 11.76
N ARG A 12 -12.69 -5.22 11.43
CA ARG A 12 -11.86 -4.74 10.31
C ARG A 12 -11.38 -5.89 9.42
N ASP A 13 -12.27 -6.78 9.01
CA ASP A 13 -11.94 -7.84 8.06
C ASP A 13 -11.99 -7.34 6.60
N PHE A 14 -11.11 -6.38 6.29
CA PHE A 14 -11.00 -5.78 4.96
C PHE A 14 -10.25 -6.68 3.97
N THR A 15 -10.43 -6.41 2.67
CA THR A 15 -9.70 -7.11 1.61
C THR A 15 -8.26 -6.61 1.49
N VAL A 16 -7.37 -7.51 1.11
CA VAL A 16 -5.96 -7.26 0.84
C VAL A 16 -5.65 -7.82 -0.55
N SER A 17 -5.07 -6.98 -1.39
CA SER A 17 -4.46 -7.44 -2.64
C SER A 17 -3.03 -6.94 -2.72
N VAL A 18 -2.13 -7.79 -3.20
CA VAL A 18 -0.71 -7.49 -3.33
C VAL A 18 -0.35 -7.54 -4.80
N ARG A 19 0.39 -6.53 -5.24
CA ARG A 19 0.93 -6.45 -6.60
C ARG A 19 2.40 -6.16 -6.56
N HIS A 20 3.14 -6.78 -7.46
CA HIS A 20 4.50 -6.38 -7.71
C HIS A 20 4.49 -5.13 -8.60
N GLN A 21 5.21 -4.08 -8.22
CA GLN A 21 5.21 -2.80 -8.95
C GLN A 21 5.64 -2.95 -10.41
N ILE A 22 6.50 -3.94 -10.73
CA ILE A 22 6.94 -4.22 -12.10
C ILE A 22 5.81 -4.42 -13.12
N TRP A 23 4.60 -4.79 -12.68
CA TRP A 23 3.45 -5.00 -13.56
C TRP A 23 2.74 -3.71 -13.96
N GLU A 24 3.01 -2.62 -13.25
CA GLU A 24 2.44 -1.28 -13.51
C GLU A 24 3.42 -0.42 -14.33
N GLU A 25 4.65 -0.89 -14.53
CA GLU A 25 5.73 -0.13 -15.18
C GLU A 25 5.95 -0.51 -16.64
N LEU A 26 6.51 0.42 -17.41
CA LEU A 26 6.92 0.17 -18.78
C LEU A 26 8.08 -0.85 -18.83
N SER A 27 8.09 -1.67 -19.89
CA SER A 27 9.03 -2.79 -20.06
C SER A 27 10.52 -2.39 -20.06
N GLU A 28 10.85 -1.12 -20.24
CA GLU A 28 12.24 -0.63 -20.25
C GLU A 28 12.76 -0.32 -18.84
N LYS A 29 11.87 -0.08 -17.87
CA LYS A 29 12.22 0.40 -16.51
C LYS A 29 11.84 -0.56 -15.39
N TYR A 30 11.04 -1.59 -15.66
CA TYR A 30 10.50 -2.47 -14.62
C TYR A 30 11.58 -3.10 -13.72
N GLU A 31 12.78 -3.36 -14.23
CA GLU A 31 13.87 -3.94 -13.42
C GLU A 31 14.24 -3.07 -12.21
N TYR A 32 14.15 -1.74 -12.33
CA TYR A 32 14.43 -0.83 -11.21
C TYR A 32 13.42 -0.94 -10.07
N TYR A 33 12.23 -1.46 -10.34
CA TYR A 33 11.13 -1.60 -9.40
C TYR A 33 11.02 -3.03 -8.82
N ARG A 34 12.01 -3.89 -9.10
CA ARG A 34 12.09 -5.25 -8.55
C ARG A 34 12.10 -5.22 -7.02
N GLY A 35 11.31 -6.09 -6.40
CA GLY A 35 11.11 -6.16 -4.95
C GLY A 35 10.20 -5.08 -4.35
N ILE A 36 9.68 -4.12 -5.14
CA ILE A 36 8.67 -3.17 -4.67
C ILE A 36 7.28 -3.80 -4.79
N TYR A 37 6.53 -3.78 -3.69
CA TYR A 37 5.17 -4.30 -3.63
C TYR A 37 4.17 -3.20 -3.26
N SER A 38 3.05 -3.15 -3.98
CA SER A 38 1.87 -2.38 -3.60
C SER A 38 0.90 -3.29 -2.87
N VAL A 39 0.58 -2.96 -1.61
CA VAL A 39 -0.44 -3.65 -0.82
C VAL A 39 -1.67 -2.76 -0.73
N ASN A 40 -2.73 -3.15 -1.43
CA ASN A 40 -3.99 -2.41 -1.43
C ASN A 40 -4.94 -3.01 -0.39
N LEU A 41 -5.31 -2.19 0.58
CA LEU A 41 -6.25 -2.47 1.66
C LEU A 41 -7.62 -1.88 1.29
N ASN A 42 -8.65 -2.72 1.26
CA ASN A 42 -9.99 -2.37 0.81
C ASN A 42 -10.02 -1.61 -0.54
N PHE A 43 -9.11 -1.99 -1.47
CA PHE A 43 -8.93 -1.43 -2.82
C PHE A 43 -8.57 0.07 -2.93
N LEU A 44 -8.60 0.82 -1.83
CA LEU A 44 -8.54 2.27 -1.85
C LEU A 44 -7.40 2.85 -1.00
N VAL A 45 -6.80 2.04 -0.13
CA VAL A 45 -5.65 2.45 0.68
C VAL A 45 -4.45 1.64 0.27
N THR A 46 -3.40 2.30 -0.22
CA THR A 46 -2.20 1.63 -0.70
C THR A 46 -1.06 1.81 0.29
N VAL A 47 -0.38 0.71 0.62
CA VAL A 47 0.86 0.70 1.38
C VAL A 47 1.96 0.14 0.48
N MET A 48 2.99 0.93 0.24
CA MET A 48 4.14 0.50 -0.56
C MET A 48 5.19 -0.15 0.33
N PHE A 49 5.62 -1.36 -0.03
CA PHE A 49 6.79 -2.01 0.58
C PHE A 49 7.96 -1.83 -0.37
N VAL A 50 8.94 -1.05 0.07
CA VAL A 50 10.07 -0.60 -0.76
C VAL A 50 11.35 -1.18 -0.16
N PRO A 51 12.17 -1.93 -0.93
CA PRO A 51 13.46 -2.41 -0.46
C PRO A 51 14.37 -1.27 -0.03
N GLY A 52 15.40 -1.59 0.76
CA GLY A 52 16.36 -0.60 1.26
C GLY A 52 17.03 0.19 0.14
N PHE A 53 17.29 1.47 0.41
CA PHE A 53 17.93 2.39 -0.52
C PHE A 53 18.80 3.36 0.29
N GLU A 54 19.69 4.07 -0.42
CA GLU A 54 20.57 5.04 0.22
C GLU A 54 19.78 6.28 0.63
N ILE A 55 19.72 6.53 1.94
CA ILE A 55 19.12 7.73 2.52
C ILE A 55 20.24 8.68 2.91
N ASN A 56 20.24 9.88 2.32
CA ASN A 56 21.04 10.98 2.83
C ASN A 56 20.29 11.63 4.00
N GLU A 57 20.66 11.28 5.23
CA GLU A 57 20.00 11.78 6.45
C GLU A 57 20.01 13.32 6.56
N GLU A 58 21.00 14.01 6.00
CA GLU A 58 21.09 15.47 6.03
C GLU A 58 20.11 16.14 5.06
N GLN A 59 19.63 15.40 4.06
CA GLN A 59 18.73 15.85 3.01
C GLN A 59 17.42 15.06 3.01
N TRP A 60 17.06 14.47 4.15
CA TRP A 60 15.82 13.73 4.34
C TRP A 60 14.76 14.61 5.01
N PRO A 61 13.52 14.68 4.50
CA PRO A 61 12.97 14.00 3.32
C PRO A 61 13.55 14.55 2.00
N PRO A 62 13.60 13.73 0.93
CA PRO A 62 14.30 14.07 -0.28
C PRO A 62 13.55 15.17 -1.06
N VAL A 63 14.30 16.08 -1.67
CA VAL A 63 13.75 16.98 -2.68
C VAL A 63 13.73 16.24 -4.01
N LEU A 64 12.54 15.98 -4.53
CA LEU A 64 12.39 15.31 -5.82
C LEU A 64 12.77 16.24 -6.98
N PRO A 65 13.39 15.70 -8.06
CA PRO A 65 13.63 16.46 -9.27
C PRO A 65 12.30 16.82 -9.96
N GLU A 66 12.32 17.79 -10.87
CA GLU A 66 11.13 18.19 -11.63
C GLU A 66 10.61 17.05 -12.54
N ASN A 67 11.52 16.22 -13.07
CA ASN A 67 11.19 15.07 -13.90
C ASN A 67 11.32 13.76 -13.11
N ILE A 68 10.22 13.31 -12.53
CA ILE A 68 10.14 12.03 -11.78
C ILE A 68 9.81 10.83 -12.67
N ASP A 69 9.39 11.05 -13.92
CA ASP A 69 9.03 10.00 -14.87
C ASP A 69 10.29 9.34 -15.47
N ASP A 70 11.44 10.02 -15.38
CA ASP A 70 12.70 9.53 -15.93
C ASP A 70 13.59 8.78 -14.94
N VAL A 71 13.04 7.73 -14.30
CA VAL A 71 13.82 6.88 -13.38
C VAL A 71 14.93 6.13 -14.12
N SER A 72 16.16 6.24 -13.59
CA SER A 72 17.38 5.70 -14.21
C SER A 72 18.12 4.66 -13.36
N SER A 73 17.67 4.41 -12.13
CA SER A 73 18.29 3.43 -11.22
C SER A 73 17.30 2.82 -10.21
N GLU A 74 17.66 1.67 -9.63
CA GLU A 74 16.91 1.07 -8.51
C GLU A 74 16.80 2.03 -7.31
N ASN A 75 17.86 2.79 -7.01
CA ASN A 75 17.88 3.70 -5.88
C ASN A 75 16.89 4.85 -6.09
N GLU A 76 16.85 5.42 -7.30
CA GLU A 76 15.85 6.44 -7.68
C GLU A 76 14.43 5.89 -7.64
N ALA A 77 14.18 4.69 -8.18
CA ALA A 77 12.86 4.06 -8.16
C ALA A 77 12.34 3.93 -6.71
N ARG A 78 13.19 3.44 -5.80
CA ARG A 78 12.85 3.26 -4.37
C ARG A 78 12.63 4.61 -3.67
N LEU A 79 13.51 5.58 -3.93
CA LEU A 79 13.41 6.93 -3.38
C LEU A 79 12.11 7.61 -3.81
N PHE A 80 11.82 7.61 -5.11
CA PHE A 80 10.64 8.26 -5.66
C PHE A 80 9.36 7.57 -5.21
N THR A 81 9.33 6.23 -5.23
CA THR A 81 8.20 5.47 -4.68
C THR A 81 7.93 5.86 -3.22
N THR A 82 8.98 5.94 -2.39
CA THR A 82 8.84 6.32 -0.98
C THR A 82 8.33 7.76 -0.81
N ALA A 83 8.85 8.69 -1.60
CA ALA A 83 8.54 10.12 -1.51
C ALA A 83 7.20 10.53 -2.13
N LEU A 84 6.56 9.64 -2.90
CA LEU A 84 5.28 9.89 -3.58
C LEU A 84 4.11 9.12 -2.98
N SER A 85 4.36 8.19 -2.06
CA SER A 85 3.34 7.30 -1.50
C SER A 85 2.78 7.82 -0.18
N ASP A 86 1.47 7.64 0.03
CA ASP A 86 0.81 8.00 1.28
C ASP A 86 1.34 7.18 2.48
N TYR A 87 1.64 5.89 2.25
CA TYR A 87 2.21 5.00 3.25
C TYR A 87 3.32 4.14 2.65
N THR A 88 4.50 4.16 3.26
CA THR A 88 5.65 3.35 2.84
C THR A 88 6.20 2.54 4.01
N VAL A 89 6.60 1.30 3.75
CA VAL A 89 7.38 0.45 4.64
C VAL A 89 8.73 0.21 4.00
N THR A 90 9.82 0.55 4.69
CA THR A 90 11.18 0.40 4.17
C THR A 90 12.15 -0.06 5.27
N PRO A 91 13.11 -0.94 4.97
CA PRO A 91 14.11 -1.34 5.95
C PRO A 91 15.10 -0.19 6.20
N GLN A 92 15.25 0.19 7.47
CA GLN A 92 16.27 1.12 7.92
C GLN A 92 16.60 0.82 9.38
N THR A 93 17.62 0.00 9.60
CA THR A 93 17.95 -0.57 10.91
C THR A 93 18.13 0.48 12.02
N ARG A 94 18.64 1.68 11.70
CA ARG A 94 18.79 2.76 12.70
C ARG A 94 17.46 3.34 13.20
N TRP A 95 16.42 3.28 12.38
CA TRP A 95 15.11 3.85 12.67
C TRP A 95 14.01 2.80 12.83
N ALA A 96 14.34 1.51 12.75
CA ALA A 96 13.43 0.39 12.89
C ALA A 96 12.46 0.56 14.09
N GLY A 97 11.18 0.34 13.83
CA GLY A 97 10.09 0.51 14.80
C GLY A 97 9.56 1.94 14.93
N LYS A 98 10.15 2.92 14.24
CA LYS A 98 9.66 4.30 14.18
C LYS A 98 8.82 4.52 12.92
N ALA A 99 8.00 5.56 12.98
CA ALA A 99 7.32 6.11 11.83
C ALA A 99 7.51 7.63 11.81
N GLU A 100 7.54 8.22 10.63
CA GLU A 100 7.59 9.67 10.48
C GLU A 100 6.73 10.15 9.32
N LYS A 101 6.34 11.42 9.37
CA LYS A 101 5.62 12.08 8.28
C LYS A 101 6.60 12.78 7.36
N ILE A 102 6.42 12.61 6.07
CA ILE A 102 7.18 13.32 5.03
C ILE A 102 6.21 14.17 4.20
N PRO A 103 6.63 15.35 3.69
CA PRO A 103 5.83 16.12 2.76
C PRO A 103 5.70 15.36 1.44
N LEU A 104 4.50 15.29 0.90
CA LEU A 104 4.28 14.85 -0.48
C LEU A 104 4.25 16.07 -1.40
N PRO A 105 4.68 15.95 -2.66
CA PRO A 105 4.52 17.02 -3.63
C PRO A 105 3.04 17.39 -3.73
N SER A 106 2.68 18.60 -3.32
CA SER A 106 1.34 19.10 -3.61
C SER A 106 1.30 19.40 -5.09
N GLY A 107 0.42 18.70 -5.82
CA GLY A 107 0.08 19.08 -7.19
C GLY A 107 -0.45 20.52 -7.15
N LYS A 108 0.40 21.50 -7.44
CA LYS A 108 -0.03 22.88 -7.60
C LYS A 108 -0.80 22.94 -8.91
N GLU A 109 -2.11 22.69 -8.85
CA GLU A 109 -3.01 23.30 -9.83
C GLU A 109 -3.06 24.79 -9.53
N ASP A 110 -2.83 25.59 -10.56
CA ASP A 110 -2.84 27.04 -10.56
C ASP A 110 -4.11 27.58 -9.90
N GLY A 111 -4.00 28.11 -8.68
CA GLY A 111 -5.14 28.70 -7.99
C GLY A 111 -4.75 29.26 -6.64
N GLU A 112 -4.72 30.59 -6.55
CA GLU A 112 -4.61 31.36 -5.32
C GLU A 112 -5.74 30.97 -4.34
N ASN A 113 -5.50 29.96 -3.48
CA ASN A 113 -6.19 29.82 -2.21
C ASN A 113 -5.27 29.08 -1.23
N SER A 114 -4.54 29.89 -0.48
CA SER A 114 -3.54 29.51 0.50
C SER A 114 -4.15 29.00 1.80
N ASP A 115 -4.90 27.89 1.73
CA ASP A 115 -5.11 26.96 2.84
C ASP A 115 -4.61 25.59 2.37
N ILE A 116 -3.33 25.55 2.01
CA ILE A 116 -2.66 24.35 1.51
C ILE A 116 -2.55 23.37 2.70
N ASN A 117 -3.52 22.48 2.83
CA ASN A 117 -3.32 21.22 3.52
C ASN A 117 -2.16 20.52 2.79
N LEU A 118 -0.94 20.68 3.31
CA LEU A 118 0.22 19.96 2.81
C LEU A 118 -0.09 18.47 2.96
N GLN A 119 -0.23 17.78 1.82
CA GLN A 119 -0.40 16.33 1.83
C GLN A 119 0.89 15.74 2.42
N THR A 120 0.74 14.82 3.38
CA THR A 120 1.88 14.16 4.04
C THR A 120 1.79 12.68 3.86
N GLY A 121 2.89 12.07 3.44
CA GLY A 121 3.09 10.63 3.43
C GLY A 121 3.66 10.19 4.78
N VAL A 122 3.62 8.88 5.03
CA VAL A 122 4.16 8.29 6.25
C VAL A 122 5.12 7.17 5.89
N VAL A 123 6.32 7.22 6.46
CA VAL A 123 7.32 6.16 6.30
C VAL A 123 7.42 5.38 7.61
N PHE A 124 7.21 4.07 7.53
CA PHE A 124 7.37 3.10 8.60
C PHE A 124 8.69 2.35 8.41
N TYR A 125 9.59 2.50 9.37
CA TYR A 125 10.89 1.89 9.32
C TYR A 125 10.88 0.52 10.01
N VAL A 126 11.46 -0.47 9.35
CA VAL A 126 11.59 -1.83 9.88
C VAL A 126 13.05 -2.27 9.84
N SER A 127 13.39 -3.35 10.53
CA SER A 127 14.71 -3.97 10.36
C SER A 127 14.81 -4.70 9.03
N ASP A 128 16.03 -4.90 8.53
CA ASP A 128 16.29 -5.68 7.31
C ASP A 128 15.66 -7.09 7.41
N ARG A 129 15.78 -7.72 8.58
CA ARG A 129 15.22 -9.05 8.85
C ARG A 129 13.68 -9.07 8.78
N GLU A 130 13.01 -8.06 9.32
CA GLU A 130 11.55 -7.96 9.21
C GLU A 130 11.14 -7.79 7.76
N PHE A 131 11.84 -6.92 7.02
CA PHE A 131 11.53 -6.68 5.62
C PHE A 131 11.78 -7.92 4.74
N ASP A 132 12.83 -8.70 5.01
CA ASP A 132 13.08 -9.96 4.29
C ASP A 132 11.92 -10.95 4.45
N VAL A 133 11.37 -11.06 5.67
CA VAL A 133 10.18 -11.90 5.94
C VAL A 133 8.98 -11.35 5.17
N PHE A 134 8.73 -10.04 5.26
CA PHE A 134 7.61 -9.42 4.55
C PHE A 134 7.73 -9.60 3.03
N SER A 135 8.91 -9.43 2.46
CA SER A 135 9.14 -9.59 1.02
C SER A 135 8.82 -11.00 0.53
N GLN A 136 9.18 -12.03 1.31
CA GLN A 136 8.83 -13.42 0.98
C GLN A 136 7.32 -13.66 1.04
N GLU A 137 6.66 -13.20 2.11
CA GLU A 137 5.21 -13.33 2.28
C GLU A 137 4.44 -12.56 1.18
N LEU A 138 4.88 -11.33 0.87
CA LEU A 138 4.29 -10.49 -0.17
C LEU A 138 4.47 -11.08 -1.57
N SER A 139 5.62 -11.70 -1.86
CA SER A 139 5.85 -12.40 -3.12
C SER A 139 4.86 -13.56 -3.31
N ALA A 140 4.63 -14.36 -2.26
CA ALA A 140 3.65 -15.45 -2.28
C ALA A 140 2.21 -14.91 -2.42
N LEU A 141 1.85 -13.87 -1.68
CA LEU A 141 0.54 -13.22 -1.79
C LEU A 141 0.31 -12.62 -3.17
N ALA A 142 1.31 -11.98 -3.77
CA ALA A 142 1.21 -11.38 -5.10
C ALA A 142 0.88 -12.42 -6.17
N GLN A 143 1.37 -13.66 -6.03
CA GLN A 143 0.99 -14.76 -6.93
C GLN A 143 -0.48 -15.16 -6.74
N GLN A 144 -0.93 -15.20 -5.49
CA GLN A 144 -2.31 -15.53 -5.12
C GLN A 144 -3.32 -14.43 -5.52
N THR A 145 -2.93 -13.16 -5.49
CA THR A 145 -3.79 -12.00 -5.79
C THR A 145 -3.46 -11.34 -7.13
N SER A 146 -3.00 -12.14 -8.11
CA SER A 146 -2.49 -11.64 -9.38
C SER A 146 -3.57 -11.15 -10.35
N GLY A 147 -4.82 -11.57 -10.20
CA GLY A 147 -5.94 -11.08 -11.01
C GLY A 147 -6.38 -9.65 -10.67
N ALA A 148 -7.06 -8.99 -11.62
CA ALA A 148 -7.53 -7.61 -11.49
C ALA A 148 -8.41 -7.36 -10.25
N HIS A 149 -9.15 -8.38 -9.81
CA HIS A 149 -10.08 -8.34 -8.69
C HIS A 149 -9.76 -9.39 -7.61
N ASP A 150 -8.61 -10.04 -7.70
CA ASP A 150 -8.23 -11.07 -6.76
C ASP A 150 -7.74 -10.41 -5.47
N SER A 151 -8.35 -10.81 -4.36
CA SER A 151 -8.01 -10.31 -3.03
C SER A 151 -8.33 -11.39 -2.00
N VAL A 152 -7.69 -11.29 -0.84
CA VAL A 152 -7.92 -12.15 0.32
C VAL A 152 -8.40 -11.31 1.48
N LYS A 153 -9.15 -11.88 2.42
CA LYS A 153 -9.46 -11.17 3.67
C LYS A 153 -8.24 -11.14 4.58
N ILE A 154 -8.05 -10.03 5.31
CA ILE A 154 -6.95 -9.91 6.27
C ILE A 154 -7.02 -11.03 7.33
N SER A 155 -8.21 -11.51 7.68
CA SER A 155 -8.40 -12.65 8.59
C SER A 155 -7.89 -13.99 8.04
N GLU A 156 -7.87 -14.18 6.71
CA GLU A 156 -7.36 -15.39 6.05
C GLU A 156 -5.84 -15.46 6.11
N ILE A 157 -5.16 -14.31 6.16
CA ILE A 157 -3.70 -14.20 6.19
C ILE A 157 -3.14 -13.79 7.55
N LYS A 158 -3.97 -13.79 8.60
CA LYS A 158 -3.64 -13.29 9.96
C LYS A 158 -2.39 -13.90 10.62
N GLU A 159 -1.95 -15.07 10.16
CA GLU A 159 -0.78 -15.76 10.70
C GLU A 159 0.53 -15.23 10.09
N LEU A 160 0.47 -14.53 8.93
CA LEU A 160 1.61 -13.90 8.27
C LEU A 160 2.09 -12.70 9.07
N GLU A 161 3.40 -12.50 9.13
CA GLU A 161 4.01 -11.39 9.86
C GLU A 161 3.64 -10.02 9.24
N VAL A 162 3.53 -9.94 7.91
CA VAL A 162 3.09 -8.72 7.22
C VAL A 162 1.66 -8.32 7.61
N SER A 163 0.78 -9.30 7.83
CA SER A 163 -0.61 -9.03 8.25
C SER A 163 -0.68 -8.47 9.67
N LYS A 164 0.12 -9.04 10.58
CA LYS A 164 0.24 -8.59 11.97
C LYS A 164 0.84 -7.18 12.00
N PHE A 165 1.84 -6.92 11.17
CA PHE A 165 2.45 -5.60 11.03
C PHE A 165 1.44 -4.57 10.50
N LEU A 166 0.72 -4.86 9.42
CA LEU A 166 -0.31 -3.97 8.86
C LEU A 166 -1.34 -3.57 9.94
N LEU A 167 -1.84 -4.54 10.70
CA LEU A 167 -2.83 -4.28 11.74
C LEU A 167 -2.24 -3.46 12.92
N ALA A 168 -1.13 -3.91 13.49
CA ALA A 168 -0.60 -3.37 14.74
C ALA A 168 0.27 -2.12 14.57
N LYS A 169 0.91 -1.94 13.41
CA LYS A 169 1.88 -0.85 13.17
C LYS A 169 1.38 0.19 12.20
N ILE A 170 0.55 -0.18 11.22
CA ILE A 170 0.01 0.77 10.25
C ILE A 170 -1.39 1.21 10.67
N VAL A 171 -2.36 0.30 10.71
CA VAL A 171 -3.78 0.63 10.94
C VAL A 171 -4.02 1.22 12.34
N GLU A 172 -3.28 0.76 13.34
CA GLU A 172 -3.31 1.31 14.70
C GLU A 172 -2.41 2.55 14.90
N SER A 173 -1.65 2.96 13.88
CA SER A 173 -0.76 4.11 13.97
C SER A 173 -1.52 5.42 14.17
N PRO A 174 -1.05 6.33 15.03
CA PRO A 174 -1.56 7.70 15.08
C PRO A 174 -1.28 8.50 13.79
N HIS A 175 -0.40 7.99 12.93
CA HIS A 175 -0.09 8.59 11.63
C HIS A 175 -1.03 8.12 10.52
N PHE A 176 -1.81 7.06 10.75
CA PHE A 176 -2.79 6.58 9.79
C PHE A 176 -4.00 7.52 9.75
N SER A 177 -4.39 7.95 8.57
CA SER A 177 -5.40 8.99 8.44
C SER A 177 -6.78 8.48 8.89
N THR A 178 -7.55 9.34 9.57
CA THR A 178 -8.94 9.03 9.95
C THR A 178 -9.81 8.73 8.73
N ARG A 179 -9.48 9.31 7.56
CA ARG A 179 -10.17 9.04 6.29
C ARG A 179 -9.93 7.59 5.86
N ASP A 180 -8.69 7.14 5.85
CA ASP A 180 -8.32 5.80 5.40
C ASP A 180 -8.81 4.74 6.39
N LEU A 181 -8.77 5.05 7.69
CA LEU A 181 -9.37 4.19 8.69
C LEU A 181 -10.87 3.96 8.43
N LYS A 182 -11.60 5.01 8.05
CA LYS A 182 -13.02 4.88 7.68
C LYS A 182 -13.21 4.01 6.45
N ILE A 183 -12.31 4.09 5.47
CA ILE A 183 -12.31 3.23 4.29
C ILE A 183 -12.19 1.76 4.71
N LEU A 184 -11.26 1.44 5.61
CA LEU A 184 -11.05 0.06 6.08
C LEU A 184 -12.22 -0.49 6.92
N THR A 185 -13.00 0.37 7.55
CA THR A 185 -14.17 -0.03 8.36
C THR A 185 -15.49 -0.05 7.59
N ARG A 186 -15.51 0.39 6.33
CA ARG A 186 -16.73 0.29 5.51
C ARG A 186 -16.93 -1.17 5.12
N GLU A 187 -18.01 -1.77 5.61
CA GLU A 187 -18.51 -3.03 5.04
C GLU A 187 -18.67 -2.85 3.53
N ASP A 188 -18.04 -3.75 2.76
CA ASP A 188 -18.19 -3.82 1.31
C ASP A 188 -19.66 -4.05 0.95
N LYS A 189 -20.43 -2.96 0.83
CA LYS A 189 -21.81 -3.02 0.30
C LYS A 189 -21.85 -3.26 -1.21
N TYR A 190 -20.70 -3.45 -1.86
CA TYR A 190 -20.57 -3.57 -3.31
C TYR A 190 -20.15 -4.97 -3.81
N SER A 191 -19.96 -5.96 -2.93
CA SER A 191 -19.64 -7.35 -3.33
C SER A 191 -20.82 -8.11 -4.00
N HIS A 192 -21.97 -7.46 -4.18
CA HIS A 192 -23.18 -8.07 -4.75
C HIS A 192 -23.83 -7.19 -5.83
N ILE A 193 -23.04 -6.67 -6.77
CA ILE A 193 -23.63 -6.30 -8.07
C ILE A 193 -23.66 -7.58 -8.91
N PRO A 194 -24.83 -8.24 -9.09
CA PRO A 194 -24.91 -9.35 -10.02
C PRO A 194 -24.59 -8.82 -11.43
N LEU A 195 -23.70 -9.51 -12.13
CA LEU A 195 -23.41 -9.26 -13.53
C LEU A 195 -24.73 -9.32 -14.32
N VAL A 196 -25.19 -8.17 -14.81
CA VAL A 196 -26.30 -8.07 -15.76
C VAL A 196 -25.82 -8.70 -17.05
N GLY A 197 -26.12 -9.99 -17.25
CA GLY A 197 -25.63 -10.72 -18.42
C GLY A 197 -26.19 -12.13 -18.64
N GLU A 198 -27.21 -12.58 -17.92
CA GLU A 198 -27.94 -13.81 -18.28
C GLU A 198 -29.33 -13.47 -18.84
N THR A 199 -29.34 -12.92 -20.05
CA THR A 199 -30.56 -12.82 -20.84
C THR A 199 -30.96 -14.22 -21.29
N LYS A 200 -31.82 -14.90 -20.52
CA LYS A 200 -32.55 -16.08 -20.98
C LYS A 200 -33.50 -15.67 -22.10
N LEU A 201 -33.07 -15.88 -23.35
CA LEU A 201 -33.96 -15.89 -24.51
C LEU A 201 -35.02 -16.98 -24.31
N GLN A 202 -36.28 -16.57 -24.10
CA GLN A 202 -37.41 -17.49 -24.22
C GLN A 202 -37.72 -17.70 -25.71
N PRO A 203 -37.93 -18.94 -26.18
CA PRO A 203 -38.31 -19.18 -27.57
C PRO A 203 -39.76 -18.75 -27.81
N GLU A 204 -39.95 -17.90 -28.83
CA GLU A 204 -41.26 -17.51 -29.35
C GLU A 204 -42.08 -18.74 -29.74
N ARG A 205 -43.35 -18.73 -29.34
CA ARG A 205 -44.33 -19.72 -29.76
C ARG A 205 -44.69 -19.50 -31.23
N VAL A 206 -44.49 -20.56 -32.00
CA VAL A 206 -45.05 -20.80 -33.33
C VAL A 206 -46.58 -20.65 -33.28
N ALA A 207 -47.14 -19.94 -34.25
CA ALA A 207 -48.52 -20.07 -34.70
C ALA A 207 -48.54 -20.75 -36.07
#